data_AF-A0A3S4H6Y3-F1
#
_entry.id   AF-A0A3S4H6Y3-F1
#
_cell.length_a   1.000
_cell.length_b   1.000
_cell.length_c   1.000
_cell.angle_alpha   90.00
_cell.angle_beta   90.00
_cell.angle_gamma   90.00
#
_symmetry.space_group_name_H-M   'P 1'
#
loop_
_entity.id
_entity.type
_entity.pdbx_description
1 polymer ?
#
loop_
_entity_poly.entity_id
_entity_poly.type
_entity_poly.pdbx_seq_one_letter_code
_entity_poly.pdbx_strand_id
1 'polypeptide(L)'
;MPPRPRCRAWRAFTAAQRAALLKNWHRLILENKTALAQIMTAEQGKPLAEAEGEIAYAASFIEWFAEQGKRANGEIIPSPGADKRLMVIRQGVGVCAAITPVELPGGDDHPEGRPGAGPRVVRW
;
A
#
# COMPACT_ATOMS: atom_id res chain seq x y z
N MET A 1 24.90 20.47 8.43
CA MET A 1 23.65 19.94 9.04
C MET A 1 23.58 18.45 8.73
N PRO A 2 23.56 17.53 9.71
CA PRO A 2 23.52 16.11 9.41
C PRO A 2 22.13 15.73 8.86
N PRO A 3 22.04 14.80 7.88
CA PRO A 3 20.76 14.38 7.34
C PRO A 3 20.00 13.61 8.42
N ARG A 4 18.79 14.05 8.79
CA ARG A 4 17.92 13.33 9.72
C ARG A 4 17.34 12.10 9.02
N PRO A 5 17.70 10.84 9.35
CA PRO A 5 17.16 9.70 8.62
C PRO A 5 16.23 8.92 9.53
N ARG A 6 14.95 9.33 9.61
CA ARG A 6 13.89 8.51 10.23
C ARG A 6 13.81 7.12 9.57
N CYS A 7 14.22 6.99 8.30
CA CYS A 7 14.30 5.75 7.56
C CYS A 7 15.28 4.70 8.14
N ARG A 8 16.29 5.11 8.93
CA ARG A 8 17.21 4.13 9.57
C ARG A 8 16.48 3.25 10.58
N ALA A 9 15.54 3.81 11.34
CA ALA A 9 14.78 3.06 12.33
C ALA A 9 13.83 2.03 11.68
N TRP A 10 13.17 2.38 10.57
CA TRP A 10 12.27 1.47 9.87
C TRP A 10 13.01 0.26 9.25
N ARG A 11 14.20 0.51 8.67
CA ARG A 11 15.02 -0.55 8.07
C ARG A 11 15.54 -1.54 9.10
N ALA A 12 15.67 -1.15 10.37
CA ALA A 12 16.16 -2.01 11.44
C ALA A 12 15.13 -3.06 11.89
N PHE A 13 13.84 -2.84 11.67
CA PHE A 13 12.82 -3.85 11.98
C PHE A 13 12.93 -5.07 11.07
N THR A 14 12.60 -6.24 11.59
CA THR A 14 12.41 -7.45 10.78
C THR A 14 11.13 -7.35 9.95
N ALA A 15 10.99 -8.21 8.94
CA ALA A 15 9.76 -8.29 8.16
C ALA A 15 8.54 -8.63 9.04
N ALA A 16 8.71 -9.49 10.05
CA ALA A 16 7.66 -9.85 10.99
C ALA A 16 7.22 -8.66 11.87
N GLN A 17 8.16 -7.86 12.37
CA GLN A 17 7.85 -6.67 13.17
C GLN A 17 7.10 -5.61 12.34
N ARG A 18 7.55 -5.36 11.11
CA ARG A 18 6.83 -4.46 10.19
C ARG A 18 5.43 -4.96 9.88
N ALA A 19 5.28 -6.27 9.62
CA ALA A 19 3.97 -6.88 9.38
C ALA A 19 3.04 -6.73 10.58
N ALA A 20 3.53 -6.94 11.81
CA ALA A 20 2.74 -6.76 13.02
C ALA A 20 2.26 -5.32 13.20
N LEU A 21 3.14 -4.33 12.95
CA LEU A 21 2.77 -2.91 12.99
C LEU A 21 1.68 -2.57 11.96
N LEU A 22 1.82 -3.05 10.72
CA LEU A 22 0.83 -2.82 9.65
C LEU A 22 -0.51 -3.50 9.96
N LYS A 23 -0.50 -4.72 10.52
CA LYS A 23 -1.73 -5.39 10.96
C LYS A 23 -2.42 -4.66 12.11
N ASN A 24 -1.65 -4.11 13.04
CA ASN A 24 -2.22 -3.28 14.09
C ASN A 24 -2.87 -2.01 13.51
N TRP A 25 -2.23 -1.40 12.50
CA TRP A 25 -2.82 -0.26 11.81
C TRP A 25 -4.10 -0.62 11.05
N HIS A 26 -4.11 -1.74 10.33
CA HIS A 26 -5.31 -2.29 9.70
C HIS A 26 -6.46 -2.45 10.70
N ARG A 27 -6.20 -3.08 11.86
CA ARG A 27 -7.20 -3.22 12.94
C ARG A 27 -7.74 -1.86 13.39
N LEU A 28 -6.87 -0.89 13.64
CA LEU A 28 -7.27 0.45 14.07
C LEU A 28 -8.12 1.18 13.02
N ILE A 29 -7.84 0.99 11.73
CA ILE A 29 -8.67 1.55 10.64
C ILE A 29 -10.07 0.95 10.69
N LEU A 30 -10.19 -0.38 10.82
CA LEU A 30 -11.50 -1.05 10.88
C LEU A 30 -12.29 -0.65 12.13
N GLU A 31 -11.63 -0.53 13.28
CA GLU A 31 -12.25 -0.05 14.53
C GLU A 31 -12.80 1.37 14.41
N ASN A 32 -12.18 2.21 13.57
CA ASN A 32 -12.58 3.59 13.35
C ASN A 32 -13.25 3.81 11.98
N LYS A 33 -13.69 2.74 11.30
CA LYS A 33 -14.19 2.78 9.92
C LYS A 33 -15.27 3.83 9.71
N THR A 34 -16.30 3.81 10.55
CA THR A 34 -17.44 4.74 10.44
C THR A 34 -17.03 6.19 10.69
N ALA A 35 -16.13 6.45 11.65
CA ALA A 35 -15.64 7.80 11.91
C ALA A 35 -14.80 8.34 10.74
N LEU A 36 -13.96 7.49 10.14
CA LEU A 36 -13.19 7.83 8.94
C LEU A 36 -14.10 8.07 7.73
N ALA A 37 -15.15 7.26 7.57
CA ALA A 37 -16.13 7.42 6.51
C ALA A 37 -16.93 8.73 6.65
N GLN A 38 -17.27 9.14 7.87
CA GLN A 38 -17.92 10.43 8.12
C GLN A 38 -17.05 11.62 7.69
N ILE A 39 -15.74 11.58 7.99
CA ILE A 39 -14.78 12.60 7.55
C ILE A 39 -14.72 12.63 6.01
N MET A 40 -14.57 11.46 5.37
CA MET A 40 -14.52 11.34 3.91
C MET A 40 -15.81 11.86 3.24
N THR A 41 -16.98 11.53 3.80
CA THR A 41 -18.26 12.05 3.33
C THR A 41 -18.36 13.57 3.51
N ALA A 42 -17.86 14.12 4.62
CA ALA A 42 -17.88 15.57 4.85
C ALA A 42 -16.97 16.33 3.87
N GLU A 43 -15.84 15.73 3.46
CA GLU A 43 -14.87 16.37 2.55
C GLU A 43 -15.21 16.19 1.07
N GLN A 44 -15.70 15.01 0.67
CA GLN A 44 -15.96 14.67 -0.74
C GLN A 44 -17.44 14.66 -1.13
N GLY A 45 -18.36 14.61 -0.15
CA GLY A 45 -19.80 14.58 -0.41
C GLY A 45 -20.36 13.21 -0.80
N LYS A 46 -19.55 12.15 -0.82
CA LYS A 46 -19.99 10.80 -1.18
C LYS A 46 -20.89 10.16 -0.10
N PRO A 47 -21.85 9.29 -0.48
CA PRO A 47 -22.68 8.57 0.49
C PRO A 47 -21.85 7.82 1.54
N LEU A 48 -22.31 7.81 2.80
CA LEU A 48 -21.58 7.18 3.91
C LEU A 48 -21.28 5.69 3.65
N ALA A 49 -22.22 4.97 3.02
CA ALA A 49 -22.04 3.55 2.70
C ALA A 49 -20.91 3.32 1.68
N GLU A 50 -20.77 4.22 0.71
CA GLU A 50 -19.68 4.19 -0.28
C GLU A 50 -18.34 4.50 0.39
N ALA A 51 -18.30 5.55 1.23
CA ALA A 51 -17.12 5.90 2.01
C ALA A 51 -16.67 4.75 2.93
N GLU A 52 -17.60 4.06 3.59
CA GLU A 52 -17.25 2.88 4.40
C GLU A 52 -16.67 1.74 3.56
N GLY A 53 -17.21 1.52 2.37
CA GLY A 53 -16.68 0.55 1.40
C GLY A 53 -15.26 0.88 0.98
N GLU A 54 -14.99 2.15 0.68
CA GLU A 54 -13.65 2.62 0.31
C GLU A 54 -12.65 2.51 1.46
N ILE A 55 -13.02 2.87 2.68
CA ILE A 55 -12.14 2.71 3.85
C ILE A 55 -11.80 1.23 4.06
N ALA A 56 -12.79 0.33 3.96
CA ALA A 56 -12.54 -1.11 4.07
C ALA A 56 -11.66 -1.63 2.92
N TYR A 57 -11.88 -1.16 1.70
CA TYR A 57 -11.06 -1.50 0.55
C TYR A 57 -9.62 -1.04 0.71
N ALA A 58 -9.39 0.21 1.13
CA ALA A 58 -8.07 0.75 1.43
C ALA A 58 -7.38 -0.03 2.56
N ALA A 59 -8.12 -0.40 3.61
CA ALA A 59 -7.63 -1.20 4.73
C ALA A 59 -7.12 -2.57 4.26
N SER A 60 -7.80 -3.21 3.30
CA SER A 60 -7.42 -4.52 2.75
C SER A 60 -6.02 -4.52 2.13
N PHE A 61 -5.60 -3.41 1.50
CA PHE A 61 -4.25 -3.29 0.95
C PHE A 61 -3.20 -3.32 2.07
N ILE A 62 -3.46 -2.65 3.20
CA ILE A 62 -2.52 -2.61 4.32
C ILE A 62 -2.30 -4.02 4.87
N GLU A 63 -3.37 -4.79 5.04
CA GLU A 63 -3.29 -6.19 5.46
C GLU A 63 -2.53 -7.04 4.44
N TRP A 64 -2.86 -6.91 3.16
CA TRP A 64 -2.20 -7.66 2.09
C TRP A 64 -0.70 -7.35 2.03
N PHE A 65 -0.29 -6.08 2.06
CA PHE A 65 1.11 -5.69 2.03
C PHE A 65 1.87 -6.06 3.31
N ALA A 66 1.20 -6.11 4.46
CA ALA A 66 1.78 -6.66 5.68
C ALA A 66 2.21 -8.12 5.50
N GLU A 67 1.39 -8.90 4.80
CA GLU A 67 1.69 -10.28 4.46
C GLU A 67 2.75 -10.41 3.36
N GLN A 68 2.68 -9.60 2.31
CA GLN A 68 3.70 -9.63 1.24
C GLN A 68 5.07 -9.16 1.69
N GLY A 69 5.15 -8.25 2.66
CA GLY A 69 6.42 -7.77 3.19
C GLY A 69 7.28 -8.89 3.81
N LYS A 70 6.67 -10.01 4.22
CA LYS A 70 7.36 -11.22 4.70
C LYS A 70 7.85 -12.13 3.57
N ARG A 71 7.38 -11.92 2.33
CA ARG A 71 7.65 -12.76 1.16
C ARG A 71 8.57 -12.08 0.14
N ALA A 72 9.37 -11.10 0.58
CA ALA A 72 10.39 -10.45 -0.23
C ALA A 72 11.61 -11.37 -0.46
N ASN A 73 11.37 -12.55 -1.02
CA ASN A 73 12.37 -13.58 -1.23
C ASN A 73 13.36 -13.15 -2.31
N GLY A 74 14.64 -13.46 -2.06
CA GLY A 74 15.68 -13.44 -3.07
C GLY A 74 15.67 -14.72 -3.91
N GLU A 75 16.63 -14.83 -4.82
CA GLU A 75 16.78 -15.97 -5.72
C GLU A 75 18.24 -16.44 -5.71
N ILE A 76 18.44 -17.76 -5.85
CA ILE A 76 19.76 -18.36 -6.06
C ILE A 76 19.77 -18.88 -7.49
N ILE A 77 20.69 -18.35 -8.31
CA ILE A 77 20.77 -18.66 -9.74
C ILE A 77 21.92 -19.66 -9.96
N PRO A 78 21.70 -20.73 -10.75
CA PRO A 78 22.78 -21.64 -11.12
C PRO A 78 23.95 -20.89 -11.75
N SER A 79 25.16 -21.15 -11.26
CA SER A 79 26.35 -20.50 -11.81
C SER A 79 26.91 -21.28 -13.00
N PRO A 80 27.32 -20.61 -14.08
CA PRO A 80 28.08 -21.22 -15.17
C PRO A 80 29.50 -21.66 -14.75
N GLY A 81 30.03 -21.10 -13.65
CA GLY A 81 31.34 -21.47 -13.09
C GLY A 81 31.18 -22.38 -11.89
N ALA A 82 31.94 -23.48 -11.83
CA ALA A 82 31.84 -24.49 -10.77
C ALA A 82 32.19 -23.97 -9.36
N ASP A 83 32.89 -22.85 -9.29
CA ASP A 83 33.40 -22.21 -8.07
C ASP A 83 32.58 -20.98 -7.63
N LYS A 84 31.46 -20.69 -8.30
CA LYS A 84 30.70 -19.45 -8.10
C LYS A 84 29.26 -19.74 -7.67
N ARG A 85 28.70 -18.81 -6.89
CA ARG A 85 27.27 -18.77 -6.52
C ARG A 85 26.70 -17.41 -6.88
N LEU A 86 25.56 -17.41 -7.56
CA LEU A 86 24.85 -16.19 -7.91
C LEU A 86 23.64 -16.04 -7.01
N MET A 87 23.54 -14.90 -6.32
CA MET A 87 22.45 -14.61 -5.39
C MET A 87 21.84 -13.25 -5.71
N VAL A 88 20.51 -13.20 -5.76
CA VAL A 88 19.72 -11.98 -5.89
C VAL A 88 19.03 -11.73 -4.56
N ILE A 89 19.14 -10.52 -4.02
CA ILE A 89 18.44 -10.09 -2.81
C ILE A 89 17.54 -8.90 -3.14
N ARG A 90 16.37 -8.82 -2.49
CA ARG A 90 15.47 -7.67 -2.60
C ARG A 90 15.65 -6.76 -1.40
N GLN A 91 15.92 -5.48 -1.65
CA GLN A 91 16.08 -4.46 -0.61
C GLN A 91 15.14 -3.28 -0.89
N GLY A 92 14.66 -2.63 0.18
CA GLY A 92 13.84 -1.42 0.03
C GLY A 92 14.65 -0.30 -0.61
N VAL A 93 14.03 0.39 -1.57
CA VAL A 93 14.67 1.47 -2.36
C VAL A 93 15.08 2.68 -1.51
N GLY A 94 14.41 2.92 -0.39
CA GLY A 94 14.72 4.02 0.52
C GLY A 94 13.53 4.96 0.71
N VAL A 95 13.79 6.27 0.62
CA VAL A 95 12.76 7.31 0.73
C VAL A 95 11.89 7.28 -0.53
N CYS A 96 10.57 7.27 -0.36
CA CYS A 96 9.59 7.34 -1.45
C CYS A 96 8.69 8.56 -1.27
N ALA A 97 8.19 9.12 -2.38
CA ALA A 97 7.14 10.12 -2.40
C ALA A 97 5.88 9.50 -3.03
N ALA A 98 4.71 9.77 -2.46
CA ALA A 98 3.42 9.38 -3.00
C ALA A 98 2.57 10.63 -3.20
N ILE A 99 2.00 10.78 -4.39
CA ILE A 99 1.06 11.84 -4.74
C ILE A 99 -0.25 11.13 -5.09
N THR A 100 -1.26 11.32 -4.27
CA THR A 100 -2.58 10.72 -4.47
C THR A 100 -3.55 11.78 -5.00
N PRO A 101 -4.27 11.54 -6.11
CA PRO A 101 -5.36 12.41 -6.52
C PRO A 101 -6.47 12.40 -5.47
N VAL A 102 -7.32 13.44 -5.48
CA VAL A 102 -8.41 13.60 -4.51
C VAL A 102 -9.52 12.56 -4.73
N GLU A 103 -9.62 12.02 -5.95
CA GLU A 103 -10.60 10.99 -6.31
C GLU A 103 -9.93 9.62 -6.44
N LEU A 104 -10.36 8.66 -5.63
CA LEU A 104 -10.28 7.24 -5.95
C LEU A 104 -11.62 6.91 -6.63
N PRO A 105 -11.69 6.62 -7.94
CA PRO A 105 -12.98 6.31 -8.55
C PRO A 105 -13.45 4.93 -8.06
N GLY A 106 -14.29 4.94 -7.04
CA GLY A 106 -15.20 3.84 -6.73
C GLY A 106 -16.46 4.01 -7.59
N GLY A 107 -16.80 2.98 -8.36
CA GLY A 107 -18.13 2.78 -8.95
C GLY A 107 -18.65 3.87 -9.89
N ASP A 108 -18.46 3.67 -11.19
CA ASP A 108 -19.21 4.37 -12.23
C ASP A 108 -20.73 4.10 -12.09
N ASP A 109 -21.47 4.93 -11.36
CA ASP A 109 -22.93 5.08 -11.51
C ASP A 109 -23.23 6.44 -12.19
N HIS A 110 -22.84 6.56 -13.46
CA HIS A 110 -23.20 7.71 -14.30
C HIS A 110 -24.17 7.24 -15.42
N PRO A 111 -25.42 7.75 -15.49
CA PRO A 111 -26.43 7.27 -16.44
C PRO A 111 -26.26 7.81 -17.88
N GLU A 112 -25.06 8.19 -18.32
CA GLU A 112 -24.89 8.77 -19.65
C GLU A 112 -23.58 8.33 -20.32
N GLY A 113 -23.74 7.47 -21.34
CA GLY A 113 -22.67 6.77 -22.03
C GLY A 113 -21.77 7.68 -22.87
N ARG A 114 -20.78 8.29 -22.23
CA ARG A 114 -19.57 8.76 -22.92
C ARG A 114 -18.43 7.76 -22.69
N PRO A 115 -17.71 7.32 -23.74
CA PRO A 115 -16.53 6.49 -23.56
C PRO A 115 -15.40 7.35 -22.97
N GLY A 116 -15.36 7.42 -21.63
CA GLY A 116 -14.29 8.03 -20.86
C GLY A 116 -13.03 7.19 -20.94
N ALA A 117 -11.88 7.86 -21.08
CA ALA A 117 -10.57 7.25 -21.18
C ALA A 117 -10.35 6.22 -20.07
N GLY A 118 -10.14 4.96 -20.47
CA GLY A 118 -9.91 3.86 -19.56
C GLY A 118 -8.74 4.13 -18.60
N PRO A 119 -8.76 3.50 -17.41
CA PRO A 119 -7.78 3.75 -16.37
C PRO A 119 -6.37 3.47 -16.90
N ARG A 120 -5.55 4.51 -17.00
CA ARG A 120 -4.09 4.35 -17.06
C ARG A 120 -3.65 3.92 -15.68
N VAL A 121 -3.73 2.62 -15.43
CA VAL A 121 -3.03 1.97 -14.34
C VAL A 121 -1.55 2.29 -14.53
N VAL A 122 -1.04 3.24 -13.75
CA VAL A 122 0.40 3.39 -13.54
C VAL A 122 0.82 2.15 -12.77
N ARG A 123 1.21 1.14 -13.54
CA ARG A 123 1.81 -0.10 -13.05
C ARG A 123 3.16 0.28 -12.44
N TRP A 124 3.31 0.05 -11.14
CA TRP A 124 4.64 -0.17 -10.57
C TRP A 124 5.19 -1.50 -11.09
#